data_AF-A0A966M7J8-F1
#
_entry.id   AF-A0A966M7J8-F1
#
_cell.length_a   1.000
_cell.length_b   1.000
_cell.length_c   1.000
_cell.angle_alpha   90.00
_cell.angle_beta   90.00
_cell.angle_gamma   90.00
#
_symmetry.space_group_name_H-M   'P 1'
#
loop_
_entity.id
_entity.type
_entity.pdbx_description
1 polymer ?
#
loop_
_entity_poly.entity_id
_entity_poly.type
_entity_poly.pdbx_seq_one_letter_code
_entity_poly.pdbx_strand_id
1 'polypeptide(L)'
;FYAGIWGSNVNFNNGAGSELDLYLGYGFEVGSVGVDVGYISYEYIDSTPDATFDETYLGLSFGDFGVSFAFGDYDYTEVSYALGDVSFSYGDYDGYGSNFLISYGFSCGSYDCGLAYSDFSDDGYGADEDALVFSVSASL
;
A
#
# COMPACT_ATOMS: atom_id res chain seq x y z
N PHE A 1 17.85 3.02 1.36
CA PHE A 1 17.09 4.29 1.30
C PHE A 1 16.38 4.34 -0.04
N TYR A 2 15.12 4.73 -0.02
CA TYR A 2 14.32 5.01 -1.21
C TYR A 2 13.39 6.19 -0.93
N ALA A 3 12.94 6.84 -1.99
CA ALA A 3 11.89 7.83 -1.96
C ALA A 3 11.15 7.80 -3.29
N GLY A 4 9.88 8.16 -3.30
CA GLY A 4 9.06 8.15 -4.49
C GLY A 4 7.78 8.96 -4.32
N ILE A 5 7.02 8.97 -5.41
CA ILE A 5 5.72 9.61 -5.47
C ILE A 5 4.72 8.65 -6.10
N TRP A 6 3.48 8.68 -5.63
CA TRP A 6 2.34 8.06 -6.31
C TRP A 6 1.30 9.13 -6.59
N GLY A 7 0.48 8.94 -7.62
CA GLY A 7 -0.58 9.89 -7.91
C GLY A 7 -1.74 9.25 -8.66
N SER A 8 -2.94 9.70 -8.32
CA SER A 8 -4.17 9.18 -8.88
C SER A 8 -5.22 10.27 -9.07
N ASN A 9 -6.31 9.90 -9.75
CA ASN A 9 -7.49 10.72 -9.82
C ASN A 9 -8.45 10.28 -8.71
N VAL A 10 -9.01 11.24 -7.99
CA VAL A 10 -10.01 11.00 -6.96
C VAL A 10 -11.25 11.85 -7.22
N ASN A 11 -12.38 11.48 -6.64
CA ASN A 11 -13.63 12.21 -6.77
C ASN A 11 -14.31 12.32 -5.41
N PHE A 12 -14.22 13.50 -4.79
CA PHE A 12 -14.87 13.80 -3.50
C PHE A 12 -16.34 14.19 -3.65
N ASN A 13 -17.01 13.75 -4.72
CA ASN A 13 -18.39 14.09 -5.06
C ASN A 13 -18.64 15.60 -5.22
N ASN A 14 -17.59 16.38 -5.46
CA ASN A 14 -17.61 17.84 -5.66
C ASN A 14 -16.87 18.28 -6.95
N GLY A 15 -16.32 17.33 -7.72
CA GLY A 15 -15.53 17.61 -8.92
C GLY A 15 -14.44 16.57 -9.14
N ALA A 16 -13.58 16.82 -10.14
CA ALA A 16 -12.35 16.07 -10.31
C ALA A 16 -11.33 16.56 -9.28
N GLY A 17 -10.75 15.64 -8.51
CA GLY A 17 -9.63 15.89 -7.62
C GLY A 17 -8.44 15.00 -7.96
N SER A 18 -7.34 15.17 -7.23
CA SER A 18 -6.15 14.33 -7.35
C SER A 18 -5.54 14.05 -6.00
N GLU A 19 -5.04 12.84 -5.86
CA GLU A 19 -4.21 12.42 -4.74
C GLU A 19 -2.76 12.38 -5.21
N LEU A 20 -1.86 12.89 -4.38
CA LEU A 20 -0.42 12.84 -4.59
C LEU A 20 0.24 12.37 -3.30
N ASP A 21 0.82 11.17 -3.33
CA ASP A 21 1.48 10.62 -2.16
C ASP A 21 2.98 10.81 -2.27
N LEU A 22 3.60 11.20 -1.17
CA LEU A 22 5.04 11.36 -1.04
C LEU A 22 5.54 10.35 -0.02
N TYR A 23 6.42 9.44 -0.42
CA TYR A 23 6.95 8.43 0.49
C TYR A 23 8.46 8.37 0.47
N LEU A 24 9.03 8.04 1.62
CA LEU A 24 10.44 7.75 1.78
C LEU A 24 10.65 6.68 2.84
N GLY A 25 11.73 5.91 2.70
CA GLY A 25 12.00 4.83 3.63
C GLY A 25 13.41 4.26 3.53
N TYR A 26 13.67 3.33 4.43
CA TYR A 26 14.96 2.68 4.59
C TYR A 26 14.79 1.22 5.04
N GLY A 27 14.98 0.31 4.09
CA GLY A 27 15.12 -1.12 4.35
C GLY A 27 16.53 -1.53 4.74
N PHE A 28 16.65 -2.45 5.70
CA PHE A 28 17.89 -3.13 6.09
C PHE A 28 17.59 -4.53 6.65
N GLU A 29 18.63 -5.33 6.86
CA GLU A 29 18.50 -6.68 7.40
C GLU A 29 19.17 -6.81 8.77
N VAL A 30 18.52 -7.54 9.69
CA VAL A 30 19.06 -7.94 10.99
C VAL A 30 19.03 -9.47 11.07
N GLY A 31 20.14 -10.10 10.67
CA GLY A 31 20.20 -11.55 10.55
C GLY A 31 19.32 -12.03 9.39
N SER A 32 18.29 -12.80 9.69
CA SER A 32 17.31 -13.29 8.69
C SER A 32 16.02 -12.49 8.66
N VAL A 33 15.95 -11.40 9.44
CA VAL A 33 14.78 -10.52 9.50
C VAL A 33 15.06 -9.29 8.63
N GLY A 34 14.23 -9.06 7.63
CA GLY A 34 14.16 -7.78 6.94
C GLY A 34 13.41 -6.78 7.81
N VAL A 35 13.91 -5.55 7.87
CA VAL A 35 13.29 -4.44 8.58
C VAL A 35 13.17 -3.29 7.60
N ASP A 36 11.97 -2.73 7.48
CA ASP A 36 11.69 -1.58 6.64
C ASP A 36 10.99 -0.51 7.46
N VAL A 37 11.53 0.70 7.46
CA VAL A 37 10.94 1.84 8.15
C VAL A 37 10.75 2.98 7.17
N GLY A 38 9.60 3.63 7.23
CA GLY A 38 9.33 4.71 6.30
C GLY A 38 8.23 5.64 6.77
N TYR A 39 7.99 6.64 5.94
CA TYR A 39 7.02 7.70 6.12
C TYR A 39 6.32 7.95 4.79
N ILE A 40 5.02 8.19 4.84
CA ILE A 40 4.19 8.56 3.70
C ILE A 40 3.28 9.73 4.09
N SER A 41 3.13 10.70 3.19
CA SER A 41 2.15 11.78 3.26
C SER A 41 1.17 11.62 2.11
N TYR A 42 -0.12 11.63 2.41
CA TYR A 42 -1.21 11.56 1.44
C TYR A 42 -1.76 12.96 1.20
N GLU A 43 -1.50 13.54 0.03
CA GLU A 43 -1.91 14.92 -0.29
C GLU A 43 -3.15 14.91 -1.19
N TYR A 44 -4.30 15.30 -0.65
CA TYR A 44 -5.55 15.38 -1.40
C TYR A 44 -5.82 16.81 -1.90
N ILE A 45 -5.35 17.09 -3.10
CA ILE A 45 -5.47 18.41 -3.74
C ILE A 45 -6.94 18.72 -4.03
N ASP A 46 -7.36 19.94 -3.67
CA ASP A 46 -8.74 20.45 -3.77
C ASP A 46 -9.78 19.68 -2.91
N SER A 47 -9.33 18.95 -1.88
CA SER A 47 -10.22 18.39 -0.87
C SER A 47 -10.87 19.49 -0.01
N THR A 48 -12.15 19.33 0.33
CA THR A 48 -12.84 20.22 1.29
C THR A 48 -13.90 19.40 2.04
N PRO A 49 -13.75 19.17 3.36
CA PRO A 49 -12.63 19.57 4.21
C PRO A 49 -11.28 18.97 3.77
N ASP A 50 -10.19 19.52 4.29
CA ASP A 50 -8.85 18.97 4.05
C ASP A 50 -8.79 17.52 4.54
N ALA A 51 -8.40 16.63 3.64
CA ALA A 51 -8.27 15.20 3.88
C ALA A 51 -6.81 14.75 3.98
N THR A 52 -5.85 15.68 3.96
CA THR A 52 -4.41 15.38 4.04
C THR A 52 -4.06 14.75 5.38
N PHE A 53 -3.33 13.65 5.35
CA PHE A 53 -2.81 12.97 6.55
C PHE A 53 -1.47 12.29 6.25
N ASP A 54 -0.79 11.85 7.30
CA ASP A 54 0.50 11.17 7.19
C ASP A 54 0.59 9.93 8.09
N GLU A 55 1.47 9.02 7.69
CA GLU A 55 1.73 7.77 8.41
C GLU A 55 3.24 7.49 8.45
N THR A 56 3.70 6.98 9.58
CA THR A 56 4.99 6.31 9.69
C THR A 56 4.74 4.81 9.74
N TYR A 57 5.54 4.00 9.05
CA TYR A 57 5.37 2.56 9.06
C TYR A 57 6.64 1.79 9.44
N LEU A 58 6.41 0.57 9.92
CA LEU A 58 7.39 -0.47 10.20
C LEU A 58 6.95 -1.78 9.53
N GLY A 59 7.74 -2.27 8.59
CA GLY A 59 7.63 -3.60 8.00
C GLY A 59 8.68 -4.54 8.58
N LEU A 60 8.28 -5.78 8.85
CA LEU A 60 9.16 -6.89 9.23
C LEU A 60 8.92 -8.05 8.28
N SER A 61 9.99 -8.65 7.78
CA SER A 61 9.91 -9.83 6.92
C SER A 61 10.85 -10.95 7.37
N PHE A 62 10.42 -12.19 7.17
CA PHE A 62 11.22 -13.38 7.43
C PHE A 62 10.89 -14.46 6.39
N GLY A 63 11.82 -14.70 5.47
CA GLY A 63 11.55 -15.55 4.30
C GLY A 63 10.37 -14.97 3.50
N ASP A 64 9.37 -15.81 3.25
CA ASP A 64 8.17 -15.42 2.48
C ASP A 64 7.08 -14.74 3.33
N PHE A 65 7.26 -14.64 4.65
CA PHE A 65 6.30 -14.01 5.56
C PHE A 65 6.63 -12.53 5.78
N GLY A 66 5.59 -11.68 5.78
CA GLY A 66 5.67 -10.27 6.12
C GLY A 66 4.61 -9.86 7.14
N VAL A 67 4.95 -8.88 7.97
CA VAL A 67 4.00 -8.11 8.78
C VAL A 67 4.38 -6.64 8.71
N SER A 68 3.41 -5.75 8.56
CA SER A 68 3.63 -4.32 8.60
C SER A 68 2.64 -3.63 9.53
N PHE A 69 3.09 -2.49 10.05
CA PHE A 69 2.31 -1.60 10.90
C PHE A 69 2.49 -0.19 10.37
N ALA A 70 1.40 0.53 10.12
CA ALA A 70 1.40 1.96 9.90
C ALA A 70 0.76 2.65 11.10
N PHE A 71 1.32 3.80 11.48
CA PHE A 71 0.92 4.59 12.62
C PHE A 71 0.74 6.04 12.17
N GLY A 72 -0.38 6.65 12.54
CA GLY A 72 -0.68 8.03 12.14
C GLY A 72 -2.05 8.46 12.63
N ASP A 73 -2.78 9.16 11.77
CA ASP A 73 -4.20 9.44 11.99
C ASP A 73 -5.06 8.18 11.88
N TYR A 74 -4.59 7.20 11.10
CA TYR A 74 -5.19 5.89 10.92
C TYR A 74 -4.13 4.82 11.16
N ASP A 75 -4.41 3.88 12.06
CA ASP A 75 -3.52 2.76 12.35
C ASP A 75 -3.87 1.58 11.43
N TYR A 76 -2.87 0.99 10.79
CA TYR A 76 -3.03 -0.12 9.87
C TYR A 76 -2.09 -1.27 10.22
N THR A 77 -2.57 -2.51 10.17
CA THR A 77 -1.75 -3.70 10.29
C THR A 77 -1.99 -4.63 9.12
N GLU A 78 -0.92 -5.10 8.46
CA GLU A 78 -1.02 -6.08 7.38
C GLU A 78 -0.16 -7.31 7.69
N VAL A 79 -0.67 -8.49 7.35
CA VAL A 79 0.12 -9.71 7.24
C VAL A 79 0.15 -10.19 5.80
N SER A 80 1.31 -10.67 5.35
CA SER A 80 1.49 -11.15 3.99
C SER A 80 2.28 -12.46 3.92
N TYR A 81 2.04 -13.21 2.86
CA TYR A 81 2.77 -14.44 2.57
C TYR A 81 2.93 -14.66 1.07
N ALA A 82 4.14 -15.03 0.64
CA ALA A 82 4.44 -15.38 -0.74
C ALA A 82 4.57 -16.91 -0.95
N LEU A 83 4.08 -17.37 -2.10
CA LEU A 83 4.20 -18.73 -2.62
C LEU A 83 4.81 -18.66 -4.03
N GLY A 84 6.13 -18.48 -4.08
CA GLY A 84 6.83 -18.21 -5.33
C GLY A 84 6.36 -16.89 -5.94
N ASP A 85 5.79 -16.95 -7.13
CA ASP A 85 5.34 -15.76 -7.87
C ASP A 85 3.97 -15.23 -7.43
N VAL A 86 3.25 -15.95 -6.56
CA VAL A 86 1.94 -15.55 -6.03
C VAL A 86 2.09 -15.03 -4.61
N SER A 87 1.45 -13.93 -4.26
CA SER A 87 1.40 -13.44 -2.87
C SER A 87 -0.03 -13.16 -2.41
N PHE A 88 -0.20 -13.20 -1.09
CA PHE A 88 -1.43 -12.88 -0.40
C PHE A 88 -1.14 -11.85 0.69
N SER A 89 -2.06 -10.92 0.91
CA SER A 89 -2.06 -10.12 2.13
C SER A 89 -3.47 -9.95 2.69
N TYR A 90 -3.53 -9.74 4.00
CA TYR A 90 -4.73 -9.30 4.69
C TYR A 90 -4.36 -8.15 5.61
N GLY A 91 -5.09 -7.05 5.47
CA GLY A 91 -4.90 -5.82 6.21
C GLY A 91 -6.12 -5.45 7.03
N ASP A 92 -5.87 -4.74 8.13
CA ASP A 92 -6.88 -4.22 9.05
C ASP A 92 -6.55 -2.77 9.37
N TYR A 93 -7.45 -1.86 8.99
CA TYR A 93 -7.43 -0.45 9.38
C TYR A 93 -8.34 -0.28 10.59
N ASP A 94 -7.75 0.11 11.73
CA ASP A 94 -8.45 0.12 13.03
C ASP A 94 -9.69 1.04 13.00
N GLY A 95 -10.88 0.42 12.95
CA GLY A 95 -12.16 1.12 12.94
C GLY A 95 -12.62 1.64 11.57
N TYR A 96 -11.93 1.30 10.47
CA TYR A 96 -12.30 1.70 9.10
C TYR A 96 -12.70 0.52 8.23
N GLY A 97 -11.97 -0.59 8.32
CA GLY A 97 -12.25 -1.76 7.49
C GLY A 97 -11.04 -2.67 7.33
N SER A 98 -11.16 -3.62 6.41
CA SER A 98 -10.12 -4.61 6.14
C SER A 98 -9.98 -4.86 4.66
N ASN A 99 -8.78 -5.24 4.23
CA ASN A 99 -8.52 -5.63 2.84
C ASN A 99 -7.94 -7.03 2.73
N PHE A 100 -8.25 -7.67 1.61
CA PHE A 100 -7.57 -8.85 1.11
C PHE A 100 -6.96 -8.55 -0.25
N LEU A 101 -5.68 -8.91 -0.42
CA LEU A 101 -4.98 -8.82 -1.70
C LEU A 101 -4.49 -10.21 -2.12
N ILE A 102 -4.63 -10.50 -3.41
CA ILE A 102 -3.88 -11.57 -4.08
C ILE A 102 -3.15 -10.98 -5.28
N SER A 103 -1.87 -11.31 -5.44
CA SER A 103 -1.08 -10.86 -6.59
C SER A 103 -0.29 -11.98 -7.25
N TYR A 104 0.02 -11.79 -8.53
CA TYR A 104 0.88 -12.66 -9.33
C TYR A 104 1.91 -11.82 -10.09
N GLY A 105 3.19 -12.04 -9.80
CA GLY A 105 4.32 -11.43 -10.49
C GLY A 105 4.81 -12.27 -11.67
N PHE A 106 5.21 -11.63 -12.76
CA PHE A 106 5.83 -12.30 -13.91
C PHE A 106 6.72 -11.36 -14.70
N SER A 107 7.74 -11.91 -15.37
CA SER A 107 8.58 -11.13 -16.28
C SER A 107 7.87 -10.84 -17.60
N CYS A 108 7.93 -9.60 -18.08
CA CYS A 108 7.32 -9.14 -19.32
C CYS A 108 8.35 -8.43 -20.22
N GLY A 109 9.32 -9.20 -20.70
CA GLY A 109 10.45 -8.67 -21.47
C GLY A 109 11.57 -8.20 -20.55
N SER A 110 11.93 -6.92 -20.63
CA SER A 110 12.93 -6.29 -19.75
C SER A 110 12.35 -5.65 -18.49
N TYR A 111 11.07 -5.93 -18.22
CA TYR A 111 10.29 -5.34 -17.13
C TYR A 111 9.75 -6.46 -16.24
N ASP A 112 9.47 -6.10 -14.99
CA ASP A 112 8.71 -6.92 -14.06
C ASP A 112 7.25 -6.44 -14.09
N CYS A 113 6.34 -7.36 -14.38
CA CYS A 113 4.91 -7.08 -14.44
C CYS A 113 4.18 -7.77 -13.29
N GLY A 114 3.02 -7.23 -12.92
CA GLY A 114 2.17 -7.81 -11.91
C GLY A 114 0.69 -7.69 -12.27
N LEU A 115 -0.08 -8.66 -11.79
CA LEU A 115 -1.53 -8.58 -11.69
C LEU A 115 -1.91 -8.71 -10.22
N ALA A 116 -2.84 -7.89 -9.75
CA ALA A 116 -3.40 -8.02 -8.41
C ALA A 116 -4.91 -7.87 -8.42
N TYR A 117 -5.56 -8.59 -7.51
CA TYR A 117 -6.93 -8.32 -7.10
C TYR A 117 -6.91 -7.84 -5.64
N SER A 118 -7.60 -6.75 -5.38
CA SER A 118 -7.81 -6.19 -4.05
C SER A 118 -9.30 -6.14 -3.76
N ASP A 119 -9.66 -6.44 -2.52
CA ASP A 119 -11.01 -6.43 -1.97
C ASP A 119 -10.93 -5.70 -0.62
N PHE A 120 -11.51 -4.52 -0.51
CA PHE A 120 -11.62 -3.77 0.74
C PHE A 120 -13.08 -3.81 1.20
N SER A 121 -13.28 -4.27 2.43
CA SER A 121 -14.57 -4.29 3.12
C SER A 121 -14.59 -3.20 4.17
N ASP A 122 -15.56 -2.30 4.08
CA ASP A 122 -15.74 -1.17 4.98
C ASP A 122 -16.51 -1.56 6.26
N ASP A 123 -16.10 -1.02 7.40
CA ASP A 123 -16.74 -1.23 8.71
C ASP A 123 -17.73 -0.11 9.10
N GLY A 124 -18.26 0.60 8.11
CA GLY A 124 -19.27 1.65 8.25
C GLY A 124 -18.72 3.08 8.18
N TYR A 125 -17.51 3.26 7.68
CA TYR A 125 -16.88 4.57 7.48
C TYR A 125 -17.14 5.14 6.08
N GLY A 126 -17.13 4.27 5.07
CA GLY A 126 -17.14 4.61 3.65
C GLY A 126 -17.91 3.59 2.81
N ALA A 127 -17.23 3.00 1.84
CA ALA A 127 -17.80 2.03 0.91
C ALA A 127 -16.81 0.90 0.65
N ASP A 128 -17.34 -0.27 0.32
CA ASP A 128 -16.54 -1.40 -0.16
C ASP A 128 -15.88 -1.04 -1.50
N GLU A 129 -14.64 -1.51 -1.70
CA GLU A 129 -13.86 -1.23 -2.90
C GLU A 129 -13.17 -2.49 -3.44
N ASP A 130 -13.36 -2.75 -4.74
CA ASP A 130 -12.71 -3.84 -5.45
C ASP A 130 -11.84 -3.29 -6.57
N ALA A 131 -10.63 -3.83 -6.73
CA ALA A 131 -9.71 -3.41 -7.78
C ALA A 131 -9.03 -4.58 -8.48
N LEU A 132 -8.90 -4.48 -9.80
CA LEU A 132 -7.93 -5.24 -10.58
C LEU A 132 -6.80 -4.31 -11.01
N VAL A 133 -5.60 -4.61 -10.55
CA VAL A 133 -4.41 -3.79 -10.78
C VAL A 133 -3.48 -4.50 -11.74
N PHE A 134 -2.99 -3.77 -12.74
CA PHE A 134 -1.85 -4.17 -13.55
C PHE A 134 -0.68 -3.24 -13.25
N SER A 135 0.47 -3.80 -12.93
CA SER A 135 1.69 -3.05 -12.64
C SER A 135 2.81 -3.41 -13.61
N VAL A 136 3.66 -2.42 -13.89
CA VAL A 136 4.90 -2.57 -14.65
C VAL A 136 5.97 -1.82 -13.89
N SER A 137 7.06 -2.49 -13.54
CA SER A 137 8.21 -1.91 -12.88
C SER A 137 9.49 -2.16 -13.66
N ALA A 138 10.45 -1.28 -13.45
CA ALA A 138 11.80 -1.38 -14.00
C ALA A 138 12.78 -1.02 -12.89
N SER A 139 13.82 -1.83 -12.73
CA SER A 139 14.99 -1.49 -11.91
C SER A 139 16.18 -1.16 -12.81
N LEU A 140 17.01 -0.21 -12.38
CA LEU A 140 18.29 0.14 -13.00
C LEU A 140 19.40 -0.84 -12.59
#